data_AF-A0A151ECI8-F1
#
_entry.id   AF-A0A151ECI8-F1
#
_cell.length_a   1.000
_cell.length_b   1.000
_cell.length_c   1.000
_cell.angle_alpha   90.00
_cell.angle_beta   90.00
_cell.angle_gamma   90.00
#
_symmetry.space_group_name_H-M   'P 1'
#
loop_
_entity.id
_entity.type
_entity.pdbx_description
1 polymer ?
#
loop_
_entity_poly.entity_id
_entity_poly.type
_entity_poly.pdbx_seq_one_letter_code
_entity_poly.pdbx_strand_id
1 'polypeptide(L)'
;MKKTISIDTPLAEVTLRKYEKPKNLSKRELVRKICLSLGLLQPGDSRDVIVDVLQVMLETKKELSSTEVERKTIENRKKNKLKMLGIAPSNIRRQLLRLRDLFIVEKIKNNYRIKENSNLLGLFEENLEEYYMASIINRVKEYLKEADKTFK
;
A
#
# COMPACT_ATOMS: atom_id res chain seq x y z
N MET A 1 -29.96 -27.19 -5.54
CA MET A 1 -29.32 -25.87 -5.40
C MET A 1 -27.89 -26.05 -4.93
N LYS A 2 -26.89 -25.47 -5.61
CA LYS A 2 -25.49 -25.56 -5.18
C LYS A 2 -25.32 -24.75 -3.89
N LYS A 3 -24.89 -25.40 -2.81
CA LYS A 3 -24.61 -24.74 -1.52
C LYS A 3 -23.42 -23.78 -1.73
N THR A 4 -23.69 -22.48 -1.77
CA THR A 4 -22.63 -21.45 -1.80
C THR A 4 -22.03 -21.36 -0.41
N ILE A 5 -20.72 -21.63 -0.31
CA ILE A 5 -19.96 -21.46 0.92
C ILE A 5 -19.82 -19.95 1.18
N SER A 6 -20.18 -19.50 2.38
CA SER A 6 -19.95 -18.12 2.81
C SER A 6 -18.45 -17.84 2.83
N ILE A 7 -18.01 -16.73 2.24
CA ILE A 7 -16.61 -16.31 2.29
C ILE A 7 -16.44 -15.40 3.51
N ASP A 8 -15.72 -15.89 4.52
CA ASP A 8 -15.36 -15.08 5.68
C ASP A 8 -14.33 -14.02 5.26
N THR A 9 -14.77 -12.76 5.24
CA THR A 9 -13.91 -11.62 4.86
C THR A 9 -13.38 -10.95 6.13
N PRO A 10 -12.05 -10.76 6.28
CA PRO A 10 -11.52 -10.09 7.45
C PRO A 10 -11.95 -8.61 7.49
N LEU A 11 -12.17 -8.09 8.69
CA LEU A 11 -12.44 -6.66 8.90
C LEU A 11 -11.23 -5.78 8.58
N ALA A 12 -10.03 -6.31 8.78
CA ALA A 12 -8.76 -5.64 8.58
C ALA A 12 -7.67 -6.68 8.33
N GLU A 13 -6.74 -6.38 7.42
CA GLU A 13 -5.57 -7.23 7.14
C GLU A 13 -4.39 -6.34 6.79
N VAL A 14 -3.20 -6.70 7.30
CA VAL A 14 -1.93 -6.14 6.87
C VAL A 14 -0.98 -7.26 6.48
N THR A 15 -0.35 -7.12 5.32
CA THR A 15 0.69 -8.05 4.87
C THR A 15 2.06 -7.41 5.09
N LEU A 16 2.93 -8.09 5.84
CA LEU A 16 4.32 -7.70 6.05
C LEU A 16 5.26 -8.78 5.52
N ARG A 17 6.25 -8.38 4.71
CA ARG A 17 7.26 -9.30 4.16
C ARG A 17 8.67 -8.85 4.53
N LYS A 18 9.46 -9.80 5.01
CA LYS A 18 10.87 -9.62 5.29
C LYS A 18 11.69 -9.84 4.01
N TYR A 19 12.52 -8.86 3.66
CA TYR A 19 13.53 -8.97 2.60
C TYR A 19 14.92 -8.74 3.17
N GLU A 20 15.94 -8.92 2.35
CA GLU A 20 17.33 -8.56 2.69
C GLU A 20 17.46 -7.07 3.02
N LYS A 21 18.56 -6.74 3.72
CA LYS A 21 18.86 -5.36 4.11
C LYS A 21 18.89 -4.44 2.86
N PRO A 22 18.29 -3.24 2.92
CA PRO A 22 18.32 -2.32 1.79
C PRO A 22 19.74 -1.80 1.56
N LYS A 23 20.40 -2.27 0.50
CA LYS A 23 21.75 -1.85 0.11
C LYS A 23 21.80 -1.63 -1.39
N ASN A 24 22.47 -0.54 -1.81
CA ASN A 24 22.75 -0.21 -3.21
C ASN A 24 21.52 -0.25 -4.15
N LEU A 25 20.34 0.11 -3.65
CA LEU A 25 19.10 0.12 -4.42
C LEU A 25 18.96 1.45 -5.18
N SER A 26 18.54 1.40 -6.44
CA SER A 26 18.03 2.59 -7.12
C SER A 26 16.76 3.11 -6.44
N LYS A 27 16.39 4.37 -6.71
CA LYS A 27 15.16 4.98 -6.15
C LYS A 27 13.93 4.13 -6.41
N ARG A 28 13.76 3.65 -7.65
CA ARG A 28 12.60 2.84 -8.01
C ARG A 28 12.63 1.46 -7.36
N GLU A 29 13.79 0.83 -7.26
CA GLU A 29 13.92 -0.47 -6.58
C GLU A 29 13.61 -0.37 -5.09
N LEU A 30 14.03 0.72 -4.44
CA LEU A 30 13.68 1.00 -3.06
C LEU A 30 12.15 1.11 -2.88
N VAL A 31 11.48 1.91 -3.72
CA VAL A 31 10.02 2.04 -3.68
C VAL A 31 9.34 0.70 -3.98
N ARG A 32 9.86 -0.08 -4.94
CA ARG A 32 9.36 -1.41 -5.25
C ARG A 32 9.48 -2.36 -4.05
N LYS A 33 10.62 -2.33 -3.35
CA LYS A 33 10.84 -3.12 -2.13
C LYS A 33 9.87 -2.69 -1.02
N ILE A 34 9.62 -1.39 -0.84
CA ILE A 34 8.59 -0.91 0.10
C ILE A 34 7.21 -1.47 -0.27
N CYS A 35 6.78 -1.37 -1.54
CA CYS A 35 5.49 -1.91 -1.97
C CYS A 35 5.40 -3.43 -1.78
N LEU A 36 6.49 -4.16 -2.01
CA LEU A 36 6.55 -5.60 -1.78
C LEU A 36 6.52 -5.94 -0.28
N SER A 37 7.18 -5.15 0.57
CA SER A 37 7.20 -5.35 2.02
C SER A 37 5.82 -5.15 2.64
N LEU A 38 5.06 -4.15 2.16
CA LEU A 38 3.74 -3.77 2.68
C LEU A 38 2.56 -4.47 1.98
N GLY A 39 2.80 -5.50 1.17
CA GLY A 39 1.74 -6.21 0.45
C GLY A 39 1.06 -5.42 -0.70
N LEU A 40 1.46 -4.17 -0.95
CA LEU A 40 0.95 -3.34 -2.04
C LEU A 40 1.25 -3.91 -3.43
N LEU A 41 2.35 -4.66 -3.55
CA LEU A 41 2.72 -5.41 -4.75
C LEU A 41 2.90 -6.89 -4.40
N GLN A 42 2.46 -7.78 -5.28
CA GLN A 42 2.69 -9.22 -5.14
C GLN A 42 3.99 -9.63 -5.84
N PRO A 43 4.75 -10.61 -5.30
CA PRO A 43 5.84 -11.22 -6.01
C PRO A 43 5.36 -11.77 -7.37
N GLY A 44 6.11 -11.53 -8.43
CA GLY A 44 5.75 -11.96 -9.78
C GLY A 44 4.74 -11.09 -10.52
N ASP A 45 4.18 -10.04 -9.89
CA ASP A 45 3.26 -9.14 -10.59
C ASP A 45 4.01 -8.28 -11.60
N SER A 46 3.59 -8.36 -12.87
CA SER A 46 4.12 -7.59 -13.98
C SER A 46 3.52 -6.18 -14.04
N ARG A 47 2.36 -5.96 -13.42
CA ARG A 47 1.65 -4.67 -13.36
C ARG A 47 2.00 -3.93 -12.07
N ASP A 48 3.21 -3.38 -12.04
CA ASP A 48 3.78 -2.72 -10.86
C ASP A 48 3.54 -1.20 -10.78
N VAL A 49 2.48 -0.68 -11.41
CA VAL A 49 2.22 0.77 -11.50
C VAL A 49 2.09 1.44 -10.13
N ILE A 50 1.69 0.71 -9.08
CA ILE A 50 1.67 1.19 -7.69
C ILE A 50 3.03 1.73 -7.25
N VAL A 51 4.13 1.15 -7.74
CA VAL A 51 5.50 1.58 -7.46
C VAL A 51 5.71 2.99 -8.01
N ASP A 52 5.30 3.23 -9.25
CA ASP A 52 5.49 4.53 -9.88
C ASP A 52 4.54 5.59 -9.33
N VAL A 53 3.30 5.21 -8.97
CA VAL A 53 2.36 6.09 -8.26
C VAL A 53 2.96 6.53 -6.92
N LEU A 54 3.42 5.58 -6.11
CA LEU A 54 4.03 5.89 -4.81
C LEU A 54 5.29 6.75 -5.00
N GLN A 55 6.15 6.43 -5.98
CA GLN A 55 7.33 7.25 -6.26
C GLN A 55 6.96 8.70 -6.62
N VAL A 56 5.96 8.90 -7.48
CA VAL A 56 5.47 10.25 -7.83
C VAL A 56 4.98 11.01 -6.60
N MET A 57 4.25 10.35 -5.70
CA MET A 57 3.75 10.95 -4.47
C MET A 57 4.89 11.33 -3.51
N LEU A 58 5.94 10.49 -3.40
CA LEU A 58 7.10 10.77 -2.57
C LEU A 58 7.99 11.89 -3.11
N GLU A 59 8.12 11.99 -4.43
CA GLU A 59 8.93 13.03 -5.08
C GLU A 59 8.21 14.38 -5.13
N THR A 60 6.88 14.40 -5.04
CA THR A 60 6.08 15.63 -5.10
C THR A 60 5.72 16.10 -3.69
N LYS A 61 6.32 17.21 -3.25
CA LYS A 61 6.00 17.86 -1.96
C LYS A 61 4.71 18.70 -1.96
N LYS A 62 3.90 18.62 -3.02
CA LYS A 62 2.66 19.39 -3.21
C LYS A 62 1.50 18.44 -3.39
N GLU A 63 0.31 18.93 -3.07
CA GLU A 63 -0.94 18.24 -3.37
C GLU A 63 -1.12 18.08 -4.89
N LEU A 64 -1.51 16.89 -5.32
CA LEU A 64 -1.74 16.54 -6.73
C LEU A 64 -3.17 16.06 -6.94
N SER A 65 -3.84 16.57 -7.95
CA SER A 65 -5.07 15.97 -8.46
C SER A 65 -4.81 14.58 -9.05
N SER A 66 -5.85 13.74 -9.14
CA SER A 66 -5.70 12.40 -9.71
C SER A 66 -5.18 12.39 -11.16
N THR A 67 -5.49 13.42 -11.94
CA THR A 67 -5.02 13.60 -13.32
C THR A 67 -3.55 14.00 -13.37
N GLU A 68 -3.07 14.81 -12.43
CA GLU A 68 -1.65 15.13 -12.30
C GLU A 68 -0.82 13.92 -11.88
N VAL A 69 -1.33 13.10 -10.95
CA VAL A 69 -0.70 11.83 -10.55
C VAL A 69 -0.59 10.91 -11.76
N GLU A 70 -1.66 10.76 -12.54
CA GLU A 70 -1.67 9.95 -13.77
C GLU A 70 -0.60 10.42 -14.76
N ARG A 71 -0.61 11.72 -15.11
CA ARG A 71 0.34 12.30 -16.06
C ARG A 71 1.79 12.09 -15.60
N LYS A 72 2.10 12.41 -14.35
CA LYS A 72 3.45 12.23 -13.76
C LYS A 72 3.85 10.75 -13.70
N THR A 73 2.91 9.84 -13.44
CA THR A 73 3.17 8.39 -13.44
C THR A 73 3.55 7.90 -14.83
N ILE A 74 2.81 8.34 -15.86
CA ILE A 74 3.09 8.04 -17.26
C ILE A 74 4.48 8.56 -17.67
N GLU A 75 4.80 9.80 -17.31
CA GLU A 75 6.12 10.41 -17.56
C GLU A 75 7.24 9.65 -16.86
N ASN A 76 7.05 9.28 -15.59
CA ASN A 76 8.01 8.50 -14.83
C ASN A 76 8.26 7.13 -15.49
N ARG A 77 7.22 6.44 -15.95
CA ARG A 77 7.38 5.14 -16.64
C ARG A 77 8.10 5.28 -17.99
N LYS A 78 7.79 6.33 -18.78
CA LYS A 78 8.50 6.64 -20.03
C LYS A 78 9.99 6.91 -19.77
N LYS A 79 10.31 7.75 -18.79
CA LYS A 79 11.69 8.09 -18.41
C LYS A 79 12.51 6.85 -18.04
N ASN A 80 11.90 5.91 -17.33
CA ASN A 80 12.53 4.66 -16.91
C ASN A 80 12.40 3.53 -17.95
N LYS A 81 11.91 3.82 -19.17
CA LYS A 81 11.73 2.84 -20.27
C LYS A 81 10.92 1.60 -19.88
N LEU A 82 9.89 1.79 -19.05
CA LEU A 82 9.04 0.72 -18.55
C LEU A 82 7.84 0.48 -19.47
N LYS A 83 7.30 -0.75 -19.44
CA LYS A 83 6.06 -1.08 -20.16
C LYS A 83 4.90 -0.22 -19.67
N MET A 84 4.03 0.24 -20.56
CA MET A 84 2.90 1.11 -20.22
C MET A 84 1.67 0.31 -19.75
N LEU A 85 1.85 -0.56 -18.77
CA LEU A 85 0.80 -1.44 -18.24
C LEU A 85 0.20 -0.87 -16.96
N GLY A 86 -1.14 -0.94 -16.82
CA GLY A 86 -1.84 -0.51 -15.61
C GLY A 86 -1.95 1.01 -15.42
N ILE A 87 -1.62 1.81 -16.43
CA ILE A 87 -1.63 3.28 -16.35
C ILE A 87 -3.02 3.92 -16.53
N ALA A 88 -4.07 3.12 -16.74
CA ALA A 88 -5.41 3.64 -16.93
C ALA A 88 -5.85 4.51 -15.73
N PRO A 89 -6.54 5.65 -15.96
CA PRO A 89 -6.96 6.57 -14.90
C PRO A 89 -7.69 5.88 -13.74
N SER A 90 -8.55 4.91 -14.04
CA SER A 90 -9.31 4.13 -13.06
C SER A 90 -8.40 3.29 -12.16
N ASN A 91 -7.32 2.73 -12.70
CA ASN A 91 -6.36 1.97 -11.92
C ASN A 91 -5.46 2.87 -11.08
N ILE A 92 -5.05 4.05 -11.59
CA ILE A 92 -4.30 5.04 -10.79
C ILE A 92 -5.12 5.48 -9.58
N ARG A 93 -6.42 5.78 -9.76
CA ARG A 93 -7.33 6.08 -8.64
C ARG A 93 -7.44 4.94 -7.64
N ARG A 94 -7.49 3.68 -8.11
CA ARG A 94 -7.48 2.49 -7.25
C ARG A 94 -6.18 2.38 -6.45
N GLN A 95 -5.03 2.66 -7.06
CA GLN A 95 -3.74 2.64 -6.37
C GLN A 95 -3.65 3.75 -5.31
N LEU A 96 -4.14 4.96 -5.61
CA LEU A 96 -4.27 6.04 -4.62
C LEU A 96 -5.18 5.66 -3.45
N LEU A 97 -6.30 4.97 -3.72
CA LEU A 97 -7.18 4.43 -2.68
C LEU A 97 -6.42 3.43 -1.78
N ARG A 98 -5.72 2.46 -2.37
CA ARG A 98 -4.93 1.47 -1.60
C ARG A 98 -3.85 2.11 -0.73
N LEU A 99 -3.17 3.15 -1.24
CA LEU A 99 -2.20 3.91 -0.45
C LEU A 99 -2.87 4.66 0.71
N ARG A 100 -4.09 5.15 0.51
CA ARG A 100 -4.86 5.85 1.54
C ARG A 100 -5.35 4.91 2.63
N ASP A 101 -5.81 3.72 2.23
CA ASP A 101 -6.28 2.70 3.16
C ASP A 101 -5.14 2.16 4.05
N LEU A 102 -3.88 2.28 3.59
CA LEU A 102 -2.67 2.03 4.40
C LEU A 102 -2.10 3.29 5.08
N PHE A 103 -2.85 4.40 5.11
CA PHE A 103 -2.43 5.66 5.73
C PHE A 103 -1.15 6.31 5.16
N ILE A 104 -0.72 5.92 3.95
CA ILE A 104 0.47 6.48 3.29
C ILE A 104 0.16 7.83 2.64
N VAL A 105 -1.01 7.94 2.01
CA VAL A 105 -1.49 9.19 1.38
C VAL A 105 -2.81 9.61 2.01
N GLU A 106 -3.11 10.91 1.93
CA GLU A 106 -4.40 11.45 2.31
C GLU A 106 -5.01 12.25 1.16
N LYS A 107 -6.33 12.48 1.22
CA LYS A 107 -7.06 13.27 0.25
C LYS A 107 -7.44 14.62 0.87
N ILE A 108 -6.92 15.71 0.31
CA ILE A 108 -7.26 17.09 0.69
C ILE A 108 -8.13 17.68 -0.42
N LYS A 109 -9.42 17.89 -0.12
CA LYS A 109 -10.44 18.26 -1.12
C LYS A 109 -10.46 17.28 -2.30
N ASN A 110 -9.91 17.67 -3.46
CA ASN A 110 -9.84 16.84 -4.67
C ASN A 110 -8.42 16.38 -5.01
N ASN A 111 -7.45 16.69 -4.15
CA ASN A 111 -6.05 16.39 -4.35
C ASN A 111 -5.55 15.37 -3.34
N TYR A 112 -4.37 14.82 -3.61
CA TYR A 112 -3.69 13.81 -2.82
C TYR A 112 -2.31 14.32 -2.42
N ARG A 113 -1.85 13.95 -1.23
CA ARG A 113 -0.47 14.17 -0.76
C ARG A 113 -0.06 13.02 0.16
N ILE A 114 1.23 12.90 0.45
CA ILE A 114 1.69 12.05 1.56
C ILE A 114 1.00 12.54 2.84
N LYS A 115 0.48 11.60 3.64
CA LYS A 115 -0.31 11.93 4.83
C LYS A 115 0.48 12.89 5.72
N GLU A 116 -0.13 14.04 6.01
CA GLU A 116 0.42 15.12 6.85
C GLU A 116 1.77 15.69 6.37
N ASN A 117 2.14 15.43 5.11
CA ASN A 117 3.49 15.66 4.58
C ASN A 117 4.62 15.03 5.45
N SER A 118 4.30 13.96 6.17
CA SER A 118 5.23 13.25 7.04
C SER A 118 6.20 12.37 6.24
N ASN A 119 7.18 11.79 6.93
CA ASN A 119 8.08 10.80 6.35
C ASN A 119 7.46 9.39 6.47
N LEU A 120 7.83 8.47 5.57
CA LEU A 120 7.25 7.12 5.53
C LEU A 120 7.46 6.30 6.80
N LEU A 121 8.57 6.52 7.52
CA LEU A 121 8.86 5.76 8.74
C LEU A 121 7.89 6.18 9.85
N GLY A 122 7.73 7.48 10.10
CA GLY A 122 6.76 7.97 11.09
C GLY A 122 5.33 7.54 10.76
N LEU A 123 4.93 7.60 9.48
CA LEU A 123 3.62 7.09 9.08
C LEU A 123 3.42 5.61 9.39
N PHE A 124 4.47 4.79 9.18
CA PHE A 124 4.43 3.36 9.49
C PHE A 124 4.32 3.12 11.00
N GLU A 125 5.17 3.75 11.80
CA GLU A 125 5.22 3.58 13.26
C GLU A 125 3.87 3.98 13.88
N GLU A 126 3.38 5.18 13.60
CA GLU A 126 2.17 5.72 14.24
C GLU A 126 0.88 5.02 13.75
N ASN A 127 0.72 4.87 12.43
CA ASN A 127 -0.58 4.46 11.87
C ASN A 127 -0.67 2.96 11.67
N LEU A 128 0.42 2.33 11.23
CA LEU A 128 0.41 0.91 10.89
C LEU A 128 0.79 0.06 12.09
N GLU A 129 1.88 0.37 12.76
CA GLU A 129 2.40 -0.44 13.87
C GLU A 129 1.60 -0.23 15.17
N GLU A 130 1.51 1.01 15.66
CA GLU A 130 0.85 1.30 16.94
C GLU A 130 -0.67 1.10 16.91
N TYR A 131 -1.33 1.49 15.82
CA TYR A 131 -2.79 1.45 15.73
C TYR A 131 -3.31 0.21 15.01
N TYR A 132 -2.98 0.07 13.72
CA TYR A 132 -3.64 -0.92 12.85
C TYR A 132 -3.22 -2.36 13.20
N MET A 133 -1.92 -2.61 13.33
CA MET A 133 -1.38 -3.91 13.70
C MET A 133 -1.77 -4.32 15.12
N ALA A 134 -1.70 -3.40 16.08
CA ALA A 134 -2.11 -3.69 17.45
C ALA A 134 -3.57 -4.15 17.53
N SER A 135 -4.47 -3.50 16.78
CA SER A 135 -5.88 -3.90 16.67
C SER A 135 -6.04 -5.33 16.13
N ILE A 136 -5.35 -5.66 15.03
CA ILE A 136 -5.38 -7.00 14.43
C ILE A 136 -4.84 -8.07 15.40
N ILE A 137 -3.69 -7.80 16.03
CA ILE A 137 -3.06 -8.71 16.99
C ILE A 137 -3.99 -8.95 18.20
N ASN A 138 -4.63 -7.90 18.72
CA ASN A 138 -5.54 -8.02 19.84
C ASN A 138 -6.74 -8.92 19.49
N ARG A 139 -7.33 -8.76 18.30
CA ARG A 139 -8.42 -9.62 17.84
C ARG A 139 -7.99 -11.08 17.69
N VAL A 140 -6.79 -11.34 17.16
CA VAL A 140 -6.27 -12.72 17.08
C VAL A 140 -6.09 -13.32 18.48
N LYS A 141 -5.56 -12.56 19.43
CA LYS A 141 -5.41 -12.99 20.83
C LYS A 141 -6.75 -13.32 21.48
N GLU A 142 -7.82 -12.60 21.17
CA GLU A 142 -9.17 -12.92 21.65
C GLU A 142 -9.63 -14.31 21.20
N TYR A 143 -9.46 -14.63 19.91
CA TYR A 143 -9.79 -15.96 19.38
C TYR A 143 -8.94 -17.07 20.02
N LEU A 144 -7.64 -16.85 20.19
CA LEU A 144 -6.75 -17.82 20.83
C LEU A 144 -7.14 -18.07 22.30
N LYS A 145 -7.48 -17.02 23.05
CA LYS A 145 -7.99 -17.16 24.42
C LYS A 145 -9.28 -17.97 24.48
N GLU A 146 -10.17 -17.80 23.50
CA GLU A 146 -11.42 -18.55 23.46
C GLU A 146 -11.20 -20.02 23.09
N ALA A 147 -10.26 -20.28 22.18
CA ALA A 147 -9.81 -21.64 21.88
C ALA A 147 -9.22 -22.32 23.14
N ASP A 148 -8.36 -21.62 23.89
CA ASP A 148 -7.80 -22.13 25.14
C ASP A 148 -8.86 -22.47 26.19
N LYS A 149 -10.01 -21.77 26.24
CA LYS A 149 -11.11 -22.13 27.16
C LYS A 149 -11.91 -23.31 26.66
N THR A 150 -12.12 -23.39 25.35
CA THR A 150 -13.01 -24.36 24.70
C THR A 150 -12.38 -25.75 24.62
N PHE A 151 -11.05 -25.81 24.42
CA PHE A 151 -10.31 -27.05 24.18
C PHE A 151 -9.39 -27.46 25.33
N LYS A 152 -9.54 -26.88 26.53
CA LYS A 152 -8.86 -27.31 27.76
C LYS A 152 -9.68 -28.32 28.55
#